data_AF-A0A962E948-F1
#
_entry.id   AF-A0A962E948-F1
#
_cell.length_a   1.000
_cell.length_b   1.000
_cell.length_c   1.000
_cell.angle_alpha   90.00
_cell.angle_beta   90.00
_cell.angle_gamma   90.00
#
_symmetry.space_group_name_H-M   'P 1'
#
loop_
_entity.id
_entity.type
_entity.pdbx_description
1 polymer ?
#
loop_
_entity_poly.entity_id
_entity_poly.type
_entity_poly.pdbx_seq_one_letter_code
_entity_poly.pdbx_strand_id
1 'polypeptide(L)'
;MSFDLDPRIAVETVPLWADSQRLILLRDESRWPWCVVMPITTQIEFHSMDDAAASALIKAVRATAAAISRLPQVGKINLASFGNVVAQQHWHVIGRNQTDPLWPDPVIGQPRVASAAPLLQQRAELLQRSLCAELGRSEPGAIPHYGWPTPD
;
A
#
# COMPACT_ATOMS: atom_id res chain seq x y z
N MET A 1 -6.25 -17.88 14.57
CA MET A 1 -5.61 -16.62 15.03
C MET A 1 -6.22 -15.51 14.20
N SER A 2 -6.73 -14.45 14.84
CA SER A 2 -7.19 -13.25 14.14
C SER A 2 -5.98 -12.55 13.52
N PHE A 3 -6.17 -11.97 12.33
CA PHE A 3 -5.19 -11.06 11.75
C PHE A 3 -5.22 -9.75 12.54
N ASP A 4 -4.07 -9.33 13.07
CA ASP A 4 -3.87 -8.04 13.73
C ASP A 4 -2.76 -7.30 12.99
N LEU A 5 -2.99 -6.06 12.55
CA LEU A 5 -1.98 -5.29 11.81
C LEU A 5 -0.79 -4.93 12.70
N ASP A 6 0.43 -5.06 12.18
CA ASP A 6 1.63 -4.64 12.89
C ASP A 6 1.56 -3.12 13.19
N PRO A 7 1.78 -2.69 14.44
CA PRO A 7 1.65 -1.30 14.85
C PRO A 7 2.59 -0.37 14.08
N ARG A 8 3.74 -0.87 13.60
CA ARG A 8 4.68 -0.08 12.78
C ARG A 8 4.09 0.27 11.42
N ILE A 9 3.26 -0.62 10.86
CA ILE A 9 2.51 -0.33 9.63
C ILE A 9 1.36 0.62 9.93
N ALA A 10 0.60 0.37 11.00
CA ALA A 10 -0.57 1.18 11.36
C ALA A 10 -0.21 2.67 11.57
N VAL A 11 0.88 2.97 12.29
CA VAL A 11 1.29 4.35 12.61
C VAL A 11 1.69 5.16 11.38
N GLU A 12 2.19 4.52 10.34
CA GLU A 12 2.77 5.22 9.19
C GLU A 12 1.95 5.07 7.90
N THR A 13 0.71 4.59 8.02
CA THR A 13 -0.18 4.37 6.88
C THR A 13 -1.58 4.88 7.17
N VAL A 14 -2.33 5.15 6.09
CA VAL A 14 -3.78 5.34 6.13
C VAL A 14 -4.41 4.30 5.20
N PRO A 15 -5.57 3.72 5.54
CA PRO A 15 -6.18 2.69 4.73
C PRO A 15 -6.84 3.30 3.47
N LEU A 16 -6.66 2.64 2.32
CA LEU A 16 -7.30 3.05 1.05
C LEU A 16 -8.42 2.08 0.64
N TRP A 17 -8.21 0.79 0.85
CA TRP A 17 -9.11 -0.23 0.35
C TRP A 17 -8.95 -1.53 1.14
N ALA A 18 -10.05 -2.25 1.36
CA ALA A 18 -10.03 -3.56 2.02
C ALA A 18 -11.08 -4.52 1.45
N ASP A 19 -10.81 -5.81 1.61
CA ASP A 19 -11.82 -6.88 1.58
C ASP A 19 -11.49 -7.95 2.62
N SER A 20 -12.19 -9.08 2.61
CA SER A 20 -11.96 -10.18 3.54
C SER A 20 -10.59 -10.87 3.39
N GLN A 21 -9.83 -10.57 2.34
CA GLN A 21 -8.56 -11.22 2.03
C GLN A 21 -7.38 -10.25 2.00
N ARG A 22 -7.60 -8.94 1.84
CA ARG A 22 -6.53 -7.99 1.48
C ARG A 22 -6.76 -6.60 2.05
N LEU A 23 -5.66 -5.91 2.31
CA LEU A 23 -5.59 -4.50 2.67
C LEU A 23 -4.67 -3.78 1.68
N ILE A 24 -5.08 -2.58 1.26
CA ILE A 24 -4.26 -1.65 0.51
C ILE A 24 -4.18 -0.36 1.32
N LEU A 25 -2.98 0.00 1.71
CA LEU A 25 -2.68 1.12 2.60
C LEU A 25 -1.83 2.13 1.85
N LEU A 26 -2.03 3.42 2.11
CA LEU A 26 -1.16 4.49 1.67
C LEU A 26 -0.17 4.79 2.78
N ARG A 27 1.12 4.70 2.48
CA ARG A 27 2.18 5.16 3.37
C ARG A 27 2.16 6.69 3.47
N ASP A 28 2.21 7.24 4.68
CA ASP A 28 2.43 8.66 4.90
C ASP A 28 3.89 9.03 4.58
N GLU A 29 4.16 9.24 3.30
CA GLU A 29 5.44 9.64 2.74
C GLU A 29 5.21 10.71 1.67
N SER A 30 5.81 11.88 1.88
CA SER A 30 5.59 13.05 1.03
C SER A 30 6.25 12.92 -0.35
N ARG A 31 7.45 12.31 -0.41
CA ARG A 31 8.32 12.33 -1.60
C ARG A 31 7.84 11.40 -2.71
N TRP A 32 7.29 10.24 -2.36
CA TRP A 32 6.90 9.21 -3.33
C TRP A 32 5.47 8.71 -3.05
N PRO A 33 4.60 8.60 -4.07
CA PRO A 33 3.37 7.84 -3.92
C PRO A 33 3.70 6.39 -3.59
N TRP A 34 3.39 5.95 -2.37
CA TRP A 34 3.83 4.67 -1.85
C TRP A 34 2.68 3.95 -1.17
N CYS A 35 2.22 2.86 -1.76
CA CYS A 35 1.24 1.97 -1.14
C CYS A 35 1.88 0.71 -0.57
N VAL A 36 1.28 0.17 0.48
CA VAL A 36 1.58 -1.12 1.08
C VAL A 36 0.38 -2.03 0.86
N VAL A 37 0.58 -3.16 0.18
CA VAL A 37 -0.46 -4.14 -0.13
C VAL A 37 -0.21 -5.39 0.70
N MET A 38 -1.22 -5.82 1.45
CA MET A 38 -1.09 -6.92 2.41
C MET A 38 -2.21 -7.95 2.21
N PRO A 39 -1.92 -9.25 2.27
CA PRO A 39 -2.92 -10.28 2.51
C PRO A 39 -3.34 -10.30 3.99
N ILE A 40 -4.60 -10.61 4.27
CA ILE A 40 -5.13 -10.89 5.60
C ILE A 40 -4.86 -12.38 5.88
N THR A 41 -3.68 -12.68 6.41
CA THR A 41 -3.20 -14.04 6.68
C THR A 41 -2.10 -14.04 7.75
N THR A 42 -1.81 -15.21 8.32
CA THR A 42 -0.66 -15.42 9.21
C THR A 42 0.61 -15.85 8.45
N GLN A 43 0.51 -16.15 7.16
CA GLN A 43 1.67 -16.49 6.34
C GLN A 43 2.56 -15.26 6.14
N ILE A 44 3.83 -15.39 6.50
CA ILE A 44 4.82 -14.32 6.38
C ILE A 44 5.54 -14.31 5.03
N GLU A 45 5.63 -15.49 4.37
CA GLU A 45 6.33 -15.65 3.10
C GLU A 45 5.36 -15.86 1.94
N PHE A 46 5.62 -15.18 0.81
CA PHE A 46 4.82 -15.34 -0.41
C PHE A 46 4.77 -16.78 -0.92
N HIS A 47 5.93 -17.46 -0.92
CA HIS A 47 6.04 -18.84 -1.45
C HIS A 47 5.30 -19.88 -0.60
N SER A 48 4.88 -19.51 0.61
CA SER A 48 4.13 -20.39 1.53
C SER A 48 2.61 -20.16 1.46
N MET A 49 2.15 -19.24 0.62
CA MET A 49 0.72 -18.99 0.41
C MET A 49 0.14 -20.01 -0.57
N ASP A 50 -1.15 -20.35 -0.41
CA ASP A 50 -1.87 -21.10 -1.44
C ASP A 50 -2.09 -20.25 -2.71
N ASP A 51 -2.32 -20.93 -3.84
CA ASP A 51 -2.45 -20.28 -5.15
C ASP A 51 -3.59 -19.25 -5.21
N ALA A 52 -4.69 -19.49 -4.49
CA ALA A 52 -5.83 -18.58 -4.48
C ALA A 52 -5.47 -17.27 -3.76
N ALA A 53 -4.87 -17.36 -2.58
CA ALA A 53 -4.40 -16.22 -1.80
C ALA A 53 -3.27 -15.46 -2.52
N ALA A 54 -2.30 -16.18 -3.10
CA ALA A 54 -1.22 -15.57 -3.87
C ALA A 54 -1.76 -14.83 -5.11
N SER A 55 -2.70 -15.43 -5.84
CA SER A 55 -3.35 -14.81 -6.99
C SER A 55 -4.15 -13.56 -6.60
N ALA A 56 -4.90 -13.60 -5.49
CA ALA A 56 -5.62 -12.46 -4.97
C ALA A 56 -4.69 -11.30 -4.58
N LEU A 57 -3.57 -11.61 -3.92
CA LEU A 57 -2.55 -10.63 -3.55
C LEU A 57 -1.92 -9.98 -4.79
N ILE A 58 -1.49 -10.77 -5.77
CA ILE A 58 -0.89 -10.26 -7.01
C ILE A 58 -1.89 -9.39 -7.80
N LYS A 59 -3.18 -9.74 -7.82
CA LYS A 59 -4.22 -8.88 -8.42
C LYS A 59 -4.30 -7.52 -7.73
N ALA A 60 -4.22 -7.46 -6.39
CA ALA A 60 -4.21 -6.20 -5.65
C ALA A 60 -2.93 -5.39 -5.90
N VAL A 61 -1.76 -6.05 -5.95
CA VAL A 61 -0.49 -5.38 -6.29
C VAL A 61 -0.56 -4.75 -7.69
N ARG A 62 -1.09 -5.48 -8.67
CA ARG A 62 -1.28 -4.97 -10.04
C ARG A 62 -2.26 -3.79 -10.11
N ALA A 63 -3.41 -3.89 -9.45
CA ALA A 63 -4.39 -2.81 -9.38
C ALA A 63 -3.78 -1.55 -8.72
N THR A 64 -3.01 -1.73 -7.65
CA THR A 64 -2.31 -0.64 -6.96
C THR A 64 -1.25 0.00 -7.84
N ALA A 65 -0.47 -0.80 -8.57
CA ALA A 65 0.53 -0.30 -9.51
C ALA A 65 -0.13 0.49 -10.66
N ALA A 66 -1.24 -0.01 -11.21
CA ALA A 66 -2.01 0.69 -12.22
C ALA A 66 -2.54 2.02 -11.67
N ALA A 67 -3.14 2.04 -10.48
CA ALA A 67 -3.62 3.25 -9.82
C ALA A 67 -2.52 4.31 -9.61
N ILE A 68 -1.35 3.90 -9.07
CA ILE A 68 -0.22 4.80 -8.87
C ILE A 68 0.34 5.32 -10.20
N SER A 69 0.39 4.48 -11.24
CA SER A 69 0.92 4.88 -12.56
C SER A 69 0.09 5.96 -13.27
N ARG A 70 -1.18 6.16 -12.87
CA ARG A 70 -2.04 7.22 -13.39
C ARG A 70 -1.76 8.59 -12.77
N LEU A 71 -0.93 8.66 -11.72
CA LEU A 71 -0.53 9.92 -11.12
C LEU A 71 0.44 10.67 -12.07
N PRO A 72 0.22 11.96 -12.36
CA PRO A 72 0.93 12.68 -13.44
C PRO A 72 2.46 12.65 -13.32
N GLN A 73 2.99 12.62 -12.11
CA GLN A 73 4.42 12.65 -11.82
C GLN A 73 5.09 11.28 -11.83
N VAL A 74 4.37 10.18 -12.03
CA VAL A 74 4.93 8.82 -11.96
C VAL A 74 5.38 8.36 -13.33
N GLY A 75 6.68 8.15 -13.50
CA GLY A 75 7.28 7.60 -14.73
C GLY A 75 7.62 6.10 -14.63
N LYS A 76 7.70 5.54 -13.42
CA LYS A 76 8.06 4.14 -13.18
C LYS A 76 7.45 3.61 -11.89
N ILE A 77 7.05 2.34 -11.88
CA ILE A 77 6.69 1.61 -10.66
C ILE A 77 7.88 0.77 -10.17
N ASN A 78 8.14 0.82 -8.86
CA ASN A 78 8.98 -0.14 -8.14
C ASN A 78 8.09 -1.04 -7.29
N LEU A 79 8.38 -2.34 -7.29
CA LEU A 79 7.72 -3.35 -6.47
C LEU A 79 8.77 -4.01 -5.59
N ALA A 80 8.46 -4.20 -4.32
CA ALA A 80 9.33 -4.93 -3.41
C ALA A 80 8.51 -5.63 -2.32
N SER A 81 8.90 -6.85 -1.97
CA SER A 81 8.40 -7.55 -0.79
C SER A 81 9.62 -7.89 0.06
N PHE A 82 9.83 -7.08 1.09
CA PHE A 82 10.81 -7.32 2.14
C PHE A 82 10.04 -7.66 3.43
N GLY A 83 10.70 -8.26 4.41
CA GLY A 83 10.05 -8.63 5.67
C GLY A 83 10.97 -8.66 6.88
N ASN A 84 12.21 -8.17 6.76
CA ASN A 84 13.23 -8.34 7.81
C ASN A 84 12.89 -7.58 9.11
N VAL A 85 12.21 -6.44 9.00
CA VAL A 85 11.78 -5.64 10.16
C VAL A 85 10.35 -6.01 10.57
N VAL A 86 9.41 -5.97 9.62
CA VAL A 86 8.01 -6.37 9.82
C VAL A 86 7.77 -7.68 9.10
N ALA A 87 7.53 -8.75 9.87
CA ALA A 87 7.38 -10.10 9.34
C ALA A 87 6.06 -10.33 8.60
N GLN A 88 5.01 -9.56 8.87
CA GLN A 88 3.73 -9.71 8.16
C GLN A 88 3.93 -9.55 6.67
N GLN A 89 3.37 -10.45 5.86
CA GLN A 89 3.56 -10.39 4.43
C GLN A 89 3.02 -9.07 3.87
N HIS A 90 3.86 -8.36 3.11
CA HIS A 90 3.47 -7.10 2.50
C HIS A 90 4.30 -6.80 1.24
N TRP A 91 3.69 -6.03 0.34
CA TRP A 91 4.28 -5.57 -0.90
C TRP A 91 4.26 -4.05 -0.93
N HIS A 92 5.42 -3.45 -1.12
CA HIS A 92 5.57 -2.05 -1.43
C HIS A 92 5.31 -1.83 -2.92
N VAL A 93 4.44 -0.89 -3.24
CA VAL A 93 4.16 -0.41 -4.60
C VAL A 93 4.44 1.08 -4.64
N ILE A 94 5.49 1.47 -5.35
CA ILE A 94 6.08 2.81 -5.23
C ILE A 94 6.15 3.48 -6.61
N GLY A 95 5.56 4.67 -6.71
CA GLY A 95 5.69 5.55 -7.87
C GLY A 95 7.00 6.32 -7.83
N ARG A 96 7.78 6.24 -8.90
CA ARG A 96 9.09 6.86 -9.08
C ARG A 96 9.13 7.71 -10.34
N ASN A 97 10.07 8.64 -10.42
CA ASN A 97 10.37 9.38 -11.64
C ASN A 97 11.82 9.87 -11.67
N GLN A 98 12.29 10.30 -12.83
CA GLN A 98 13.68 10.72 -13.03
C GLN A 98 14.10 11.96 -12.24
N THR A 99 13.13 12.73 -11.74
CA THR A 99 13.35 13.95 -10.97
C THR A 99 13.15 13.76 -9.46
N ASP A 100 12.84 12.53 -9.01
CA ASP A 100 12.62 12.27 -7.59
C ASP A 100 13.97 12.27 -6.83
N PRO A 101 13.98 12.61 -5.53
CA PRO A 101 15.22 12.94 -4.80
C PRO A 101 16.26 11.81 -4.70
N LEU A 102 15.88 10.58 -5.07
CA LEU A 102 16.74 9.41 -4.93
C LEU A 102 16.79 8.58 -6.22
N TRP A 103 16.41 9.15 -7.36
CA TRP A 103 16.55 8.44 -8.65
C TRP A 103 18.04 8.34 -9.04
N PRO A 104 18.55 7.16 -9.48
CA PRO A 104 17.85 5.90 -9.79
C PRO A 104 17.84 4.86 -8.65
N ASP A 105 18.34 5.22 -7.48
CA ASP A 105 18.54 4.33 -6.34
C ASP A 105 17.22 3.86 -5.68
N PRO A 106 17.25 2.72 -4.97
CA PRO A 106 16.08 2.23 -4.23
C PRO A 106 15.75 3.12 -3.02
N VAL A 107 14.46 3.40 -2.82
CA VAL A 107 13.97 4.22 -1.68
C VAL A 107 13.83 3.45 -0.37
N ILE A 108 14.00 2.13 -0.40
CA ILE A 108 13.86 1.26 0.76
C ILE A 108 14.96 1.58 1.78
N GLY A 109 14.58 1.68 3.05
CA GLY A 109 15.49 2.05 4.15
C GLY A 109 15.66 3.55 4.37
N GLN A 110 15.09 4.41 3.53
CA GLN A 110 15.07 5.85 3.77
C GLN A 110 14.14 6.21 4.94
N PRO A 111 14.55 7.14 5.83
CA PRO A 111 13.67 7.64 6.89
C PRO A 111 12.39 8.25 6.31
N ARG A 112 11.25 8.04 6.97
CA ARG A 112 9.96 8.61 6.57
C ARG A 112 10.00 10.14 6.60
N VAL A 113 9.44 10.78 5.58
CA VAL A 113 9.13 12.22 5.59
C VAL A 113 7.62 12.37 5.51
N ALA A 114 6.99 12.68 6.65
CA ALA A 114 5.54 12.84 6.75
C ALA A 114 5.01 13.90 5.78
N SER A 115 3.81 13.66 5.26
CA SER A 115 3.12 14.57 4.36
C SER A 115 2.36 15.62 5.16
N ALA A 116 2.19 16.81 4.57
CA ALA A 116 1.14 17.72 5.05
C ALA A 116 -0.23 17.05 4.88
N ALA A 117 -1.13 17.21 5.86
CA ALA A 117 -2.43 16.54 5.87
C ALA A 117 -3.24 16.71 4.57
N PRO A 118 -3.31 17.91 3.93
CA PRO A 118 -4.04 18.07 2.66
C PRO A 118 -3.46 17.25 1.51
N LEU A 119 -2.13 17.10 1.44
CA LEU A 119 -1.48 16.30 0.40
C LEU A 119 -1.77 14.81 0.58
N LEU A 120 -1.71 14.32 1.82
CA LEU A 120 -2.00 12.92 2.14
C LEU A 120 -3.46 12.59 1.78
N GLN A 121 -4.40 13.44 2.18
CA GLN A 121 -5.82 13.28 1.90
C GLN A 121 -6.11 13.28 0.40
N GLN A 122 -5.61 14.28 -0.34
CA GLN A 122 -5.80 14.37 -1.79
C GLN A 122 -5.28 13.11 -2.50
N ARG A 123 -4.10 12.62 -2.10
CA ARG A 123 -3.51 11.41 -2.67
C ARG A 123 -4.33 10.17 -2.34
N ALA A 124 -4.81 10.05 -1.10
CA ALA A 124 -5.66 8.95 -0.67
C ALA A 124 -6.94 8.88 -1.51
N GLU A 125 -7.63 10.01 -1.68
CA GLU A 125 -8.85 10.10 -2.47
C GLU A 125 -8.65 9.71 -3.94
N LEU A 126 -7.57 10.19 -4.57
CA LEU A 126 -7.24 9.85 -5.97
C LEU A 126 -6.97 8.36 -6.13
N LEU A 127 -6.16 7.79 -5.22
CA LEU A 127 -5.80 6.38 -5.27
C LEU A 127 -6.99 5.49 -4.96
N GLN A 128 -7.80 5.83 -3.97
CA GLN A 128 -9.00 5.07 -3.60
C GLN A 128 -10.00 5.00 -4.76
N ARG A 129 -10.29 6.13 -5.42
CA ARG A 129 -11.15 6.13 -6.62
C ARG A 129 -10.59 5.22 -7.73
N SER A 130 -9.29 5.30 -7.99
CA SER A 130 -8.66 4.46 -9.01
C SER A 130 -8.66 2.99 -8.62
N LEU A 131 -8.41 2.65 -7.35
CA LEU A 131 -8.41 1.28 -6.84
C LEU A 131 -9.79 0.64 -6.95
N CYS A 132 -10.85 1.37 -6.60
CA CYS A 132 -12.23 0.92 -6.77
C CYS A 132 -12.50 0.53 -8.23
N ALA A 133 -12.11 1.38 -9.19
CA ALA A 133 -12.25 1.07 -10.61
C ALA A 133 -11.44 -0.17 -11.05
N GLU A 134 -10.17 -0.27 -10.64
CA GLU A 134 -9.29 -1.40 -11.01
C GLU A 134 -9.72 -2.74 -10.37
N LEU A 135 -10.33 -2.70 -9.18
CA LEU A 135 -10.79 -3.87 -8.44
C LEU A 135 -12.29 -4.17 -8.64
N GLY A 136 -12.97 -3.43 -9.51
CA GLY A 136 -14.37 -3.66 -9.88
C GLY A 136 -15.36 -3.45 -8.73
N ARG A 137 -15.11 -2.46 -7.86
CA ARG A 137 -16.03 -2.06 -6.78
C ARG A 137 -16.39 -0.58 -6.89
N SER A 138 -17.57 -0.21 -6.42
CA SER A 138 -18.00 1.20 -6.35
C SER A 138 -17.37 1.95 -5.17
N GLU A 139 -17.08 1.24 -4.08
CA GLU A 139 -16.59 1.77 -2.81
C GLU A 139 -15.42 0.90 -2.30
N PRO A 140 -14.49 1.44 -1.47
CA PRO A 140 -13.61 0.57 -0.70
C PRO A 140 -14.48 -0.35 0.15
N GLY A 141 -14.14 -1.64 0.22
CA GLY A 141 -14.87 -2.52 1.15
C GLY A 141 -14.72 -2.05 2.60
N ALA A 142 -15.54 -2.57 3.51
CA ALA A 142 -15.46 -2.23 4.92
C ALA A 142 -14.02 -2.45 5.44
N ILE A 143 -13.34 -1.34 5.75
CA ILE A 143 -11.97 -1.35 6.25
C ILE A 143 -12.04 -1.70 7.73
N PRO A 144 -11.57 -2.89 8.16
CA PRO A 144 -11.57 -3.22 9.57
C PRO A 144 -10.64 -2.24 10.31
N HIS A 145 -11.01 -1.82 11.51
CA HIS A 145 -10.19 -0.87 12.26
C HIS A 145 -9.02 -1.59 12.94
N TYR A 146 -7.81 -1.45 12.40
CA TYR A 146 -6.60 -2.08 12.94
C TYR A 146 -5.72 -1.15 13.78
N GLY A 147 -6.36 -0.21 14.51
CA GLY A 147 -5.64 0.70 15.41
C GLY A 147 -5.05 1.93 14.73
N TRP A 148 -5.53 2.29 13.53
CA TRP A 148 -5.29 3.62 12.98
C TRP A 148 -5.85 4.69 13.92
N PRO A 149 -5.24 5.89 13.99
CA PRO A 149 -5.86 7.01 14.67
C PRO A 149 -7.22 7.30 14.03
N THR A 150 -8.27 7.44 14.83
CA THR A 150 -9.53 8.00 14.35
C THR A 150 -9.27 9.44 13.88
N PRO A 151 -9.79 9.85 12.71
CA PRO A 151 -9.80 11.26 12.35
C PRO A 151 -10.59 12.03 13.40
N ASP A 152 -9.97 13.08 13.98
CA ASP A 152 -10.65 14.03 14.86
C ASP A 152 -11.77 14.79 14.13
#